data_AF-A0A413YRX1-F1
#
_entry.id   AF-A0A413YRX1-F1
#
_cell.length_a   1.000
_cell.length_b   1.000
_cell.length_c   1.000
_cell.angle_alpha   90.00
_cell.angle_beta   90.00
_cell.angle_gamma   90.00
#
_symmetry.space_group_name_H-M   'P 1'
#
loop_
_entity.id
_entity.type
_entity.pdbx_description
1 polymer ?
#
loop_
_entity_poly.entity_id
_entity_poly.type
_entity_poly.pdbx_seq_one_letter_code
_entity_poly.pdbx_strand_id
1 'polypeptide(L)'
;MCFASMTGCKTKPPKVAHPYVKEYVASYKTGSVNVKDFLEHGEEFAIGADENGKAVFKDPQKAFEALVRDYSDGINLIRDEYKLGPITPRNFYDYMTYGYQVNTGTEESKNQAAFVTQVLDIYENSYDFDK
;
A
#
# COMPACT_ATOMS: atom_id res chain seq x y z
N MET A 1 -4.81 38.84 -4.77
CA MET A 1 -5.42 37.86 -3.86
C MET A 1 -4.37 36.81 -3.54
N CYS A 2 -3.78 36.85 -2.35
CA CYS A 2 -2.99 35.74 -1.84
C CYS A 2 -3.95 34.72 -1.24
N PHE A 3 -3.84 33.44 -1.58
CA PHE A 3 -4.05 32.36 -0.63
C PHE A 3 -3.18 31.14 -1.00
N ALA A 4 -2.16 30.96 -0.15
CA ALA A 4 -1.50 29.73 0.28
C ALA A 4 -1.15 28.68 -0.78
N SER A 5 0.15 28.65 -1.14
CA SER A 5 0.82 27.39 -1.46
C SER A 5 0.74 26.50 -0.22
N MET A 6 -0.17 25.53 -0.21
CA MET A 6 -0.12 24.42 0.73
C MET A 6 1.07 23.56 0.35
N THR A 7 2.26 23.97 0.78
CA THR A 7 3.39 23.06 0.91
C THR A 7 3.02 22.12 2.04
N GLY A 8 2.18 21.12 1.74
CA GLY A 8 1.89 20.04 2.68
C GLY A 8 3.24 19.47 3.07
N CYS A 9 3.55 19.49 4.38
CA CYS A 9 4.74 18.85 4.90
C CYS A 9 4.74 17.43 4.35
N LYS A 10 5.62 17.13 3.38
CA LYS A 10 5.88 15.75 2.96
C LYS A 10 6.52 15.09 4.17
N THR A 11 5.69 14.52 5.04
CA THR A 11 6.16 13.74 6.17
C THR A 11 7.05 12.68 5.60
N LYS A 12 8.33 12.68 5.98
CA LYS A 12 9.26 11.65 5.52
C LYS A 12 8.64 10.28 5.78
N PRO A 13 8.78 9.33 4.84
CA PRO A 13 8.31 7.98 5.07
C PRO A 13 8.95 7.45 6.37
N PRO A 14 8.25 6.57 7.11
CA PRO A 14 8.82 5.96 8.29
C PRO A 14 10.11 5.22 7.93
N LYS A 15 11.01 5.05 8.90
CA LYS A 15 12.17 4.19 8.70
C LYS A 15 11.67 2.74 8.59
N VAL A 16 12.10 2.02 7.56
CA VAL A 16 11.83 0.58 7.42
C VAL A 16 12.38 -0.15 8.64
N ALA A 17 11.51 -0.86 9.35
CA ALA A 17 11.83 -1.63 10.55
C ALA A 17 12.12 -3.10 10.21
N HIS A 18 11.35 -3.68 9.29
CA HIS A 18 11.46 -5.07 8.86
C HIS A 18 11.84 -5.11 7.37
N PRO A 19 13.13 -4.99 7.03
CA PRO A 19 13.56 -4.95 5.63
C PRO A 19 13.47 -6.33 4.97
N TYR A 20 13.43 -6.34 3.64
CA TYR A 20 13.68 -7.55 2.86
C TYR A 20 15.07 -8.13 3.14
N VAL A 21 15.12 -9.43 3.47
CA VAL A 21 16.39 -10.16 3.70
C VAL A 21 16.49 -11.48 2.94
N LYS A 22 15.37 -12.07 2.52
CA LYS A 22 15.33 -13.36 1.81
C LYS A 22 14.11 -13.47 0.92
N GLU A 23 14.18 -14.29 -0.13
CA GLU A 23 13.03 -14.55 -1.00
C GLU A 23 11.83 -15.10 -0.21
N TYR A 24 10.62 -14.69 -0.61
CA TYR A 24 9.40 -15.11 0.06
C TYR A 24 9.11 -16.58 -0.23
N VAL A 25 8.79 -17.33 0.83
CA VAL A 25 8.31 -18.71 0.73
C VAL A 25 7.03 -18.79 1.54
N ALA A 26 5.93 -19.13 0.85
CA ALA A 26 4.63 -19.28 1.50
C ALA A 26 4.69 -20.36 2.59
N SER A 27 4.08 -20.06 3.73
CA SER A 27 3.99 -21.01 4.84
C SER A 27 2.70 -20.79 5.61
N TYR A 28 2.23 -21.83 6.31
CA TYR A 28 1.05 -21.70 7.17
C TYR A 28 1.23 -20.66 8.29
N LYS A 29 2.48 -20.32 8.66
CA LYS A 29 2.78 -19.33 9.71
C LYS A 29 2.82 -17.90 9.20
N THR A 30 3.24 -17.71 7.95
CA THR A 30 3.57 -16.39 7.38
C THR A 30 2.61 -15.95 6.29
N GLY A 31 1.65 -16.81 5.92
CA GLY A 31 0.62 -16.54 4.92
C GLY A 31 0.93 -17.16 3.56
N SER A 32 0.02 -16.94 2.62
CA SER A 32 0.14 -17.40 1.22
C SER A 32 -0.09 -16.22 0.28
N VAL A 33 0.91 -15.36 0.15
CA VAL A 33 0.90 -14.25 -0.81
C VAL A 33 1.23 -14.76 -2.22
N ASN A 34 0.43 -14.38 -3.21
CA ASN A 34 0.71 -14.70 -4.60
C ASN A 34 1.70 -13.70 -5.20
N VAL A 35 3.00 -13.97 -5.04
CA VAL A 35 4.09 -13.09 -5.51
C VAL A 35 4.03 -12.82 -7.02
N LYS A 36 3.55 -13.77 -7.82
CA LYS A 36 3.48 -13.62 -9.28
C LYS A 36 2.46 -12.54 -9.66
N ASP A 37 1.29 -12.55 -9.02
CA ASP A 37 0.23 -11.59 -9.32
C ASP A 37 0.72 -10.16 -9.06
N PHE A 38 1.39 -9.91 -7.93
CA PHE A 38 1.95 -8.58 -7.63
C PHE A 38 2.99 -8.13 -8.68
N LEU A 39 3.84 -9.04 -9.16
CA LEU A 39 4.84 -8.72 -10.19
C LEU A 39 4.20 -8.42 -11.56
N GLU A 40 3.03 -8.97 -11.87
CA GLU A 40 2.28 -8.62 -13.08
C GLU A 40 1.80 -7.15 -13.07
N HIS A 41 1.67 -6.55 -11.87
CA HIS A 41 1.31 -5.15 -11.68
C HIS A 41 2.49 -4.17 -11.70
N GLY A 42 3.73 -4.67 -11.66
CA GLY A 42 4.96 -3.85 -11.71
C GLY A 42 6.11 -4.41 -10.89
N GLU A 43 7.35 -4.13 -11.28
CA GLU A 43 8.54 -4.58 -10.54
C GLU A 43 8.69 -3.91 -9.18
N GLU A 44 8.08 -2.73 -9.01
CA GLU A 44 8.00 -2.01 -7.74
C GLU A 44 7.24 -2.79 -6.66
N PHE A 45 6.36 -3.71 -7.07
CA PHE A 45 5.61 -4.58 -6.17
C PHE A 45 6.32 -5.92 -5.92
N ALA A 46 7.61 -6.04 -6.22
CA ALA A 46 8.36 -7.26 -5.92
C ALA A 46 8.35 -7.58 -4.41
N ILE A 47 7.88 -8.78 -4.07
CA ILE A 47 7.75 -9.27 -2.70
C ILE A 47 8.91 -10.18 -2.36
N GLY A 48 9.42 -10.03 -1.14
CA GLY A 48 10.27 -11.00 -0.49
C GLY A 48 9.83 -11.19 0.97
N ALA A 49 10.76 -11.54 1.84
CA ALA A 49 10.47 -11.74 3.25
C ALA A 49 11.47 -11.05 4.18
N ASP A 50 10.96 -10.66 5.35
CA ASP A 50 11.76 -10.20 6.48
C ASP A 50 12.52 -11.37 7.14
N GLU A 51 13.26 -11.07 8.21
CA GLU A 51 14.00 -12.07 8.98
C GLU A 51 13.13 -13.20 9.55
N ASN A 52 11.86 -12.91 9.86
CA ASN A 52 10.89 -13.87 10.38
C ASN A 52 10.16 -14.68 9.29
N GLY A 53 10.36 -14.33 8.02
CA GLY A 53 9.67 -14.95 6.89
C GLY A 53 8.32 -14.30 6.53
N LYS A 54 7.96 -13.16 7.15
CA LYS A 54 6.76 -12.39 6.83
C LYS A 54 6.95 -11.68 5.49
N ALA A 55 5.91 -11.65 4.67
CA ALA A 55 5.95 -10.98 3.37
C ALA A 55 6.17 -9.46 3.54
N VAL A 56 7.17 -8.94 2.83
CA VAL A 56 7.48 -7.50 2.74
C VAL A 56 7.84 -7.17 1.29
N PHE A 57 7.65 -5.92 0.88
CA PHE A 57 8.20 -5.47 -0.40
C PHE A 57 9.72 -5.38 -0.34
N LYS A 58 10.39 -5.68 -1.47
CA LYS A 58 11.85 -5.51 -1.58
C LYS A 58 12.25 -4.03 -1.45
N ASP A 59 11.38 -3.12 -1.88
CA ASP A 59 11.49 -1.68 -1.67
C ASP A 59 10.10 -1.11 -1.33
N PRO A 60 9.71 -1.03 -0.04
CA PRO A 60 8.37 -0.62 0.35
C PRO A 60 8.07 0.83 -0.01
N GLN A 61 9.08 1.71 -0.05
CA GLN A 61 8.86 3.09 -0.46
C GLN A 61 8.49 3.16 -1.95
N LYS A 62 9.22 2.45 -2.81
CA LYS A 62 8.87 2.37 -4.24
C LYS A 62 7.51 1.73 -4.48
N ALA A 63 7.17 0.67 -3.74
CA ALA A 63 5.84 0.05 -3.84
C ALA A 63 4.72 1.06 -3.52
N PHE A 64 4.88 1.86 -2.45
CA PHE A 64 3.91 2.89 -2.10
C PHE A 64 3.84 4.02 -3.13
N GLU A 65 4.98 4.48 -3.64
CA GLU A 65 5.03 5.51 -4.69
C GLU A 65 4.37 5.04 -5.99
N ALA A 66 4.62 3.79 -6.42
CA ALA A 66 3.95 3.17 -7.56
C ALA A 66 2.44 3.00 -7.31
N LEU A 67 2.03 2.59 -6.11
CA LEU A 67 0.63 2.49 -5.75
C LEU A 67 -0.10 3.82 -5.91
N VAL A 68 0.46 4.91 -5.37
CA VAL A 68 -0.14 6.25 -5.45
C VAL A 68 -0.19 6.77 -6.90
N ARG A 69 0.81 6.42 -7.71
CA ARG A 69 0.92 6.85 -9.12
C ARG A 69 -0.03 6.08 -10.04
N ASP A 70 -0.06 4.76 -9.95
CA ASP A 70 -0.66 3.88 -10.95
C ASP A 70 -2.09 3.43 -10.58
N TYR A 71 -2.44 3.49 -9.29
CA TYR A 71 -3.77 3.08 -8.78
C TYR A 71 -4.55 4.28 -8.21
N SER A 72 -4.34 5.47 -8.79
CA SER A 72 -4.93 6.71 -8.31
C SER A 72 -6.47 6.69 -8.37
N ASP A 73 -7.08 5.99 -9.31
CA ASP A 73 -8.53 5.94 -9.43
C ASP A 73 -9.16 5.14 -8.31
N GLY A 74 -8.58 3.98 -7.97
CA GLY A 74 -8.98 3.21 -6.79
C GLY A 74 -8.77 3.98 -5.48
N ILE A 75 -7.64 4.67 -5.33
CA ILE A 75 -7.36 5.52 -4.16
C ILE A 75 -8.37 6.67 -4.07
N ASN A 76 -8.64 7.36 -5.17
CA ASN A 76 -9.60 8.47 -5.20
C ASN A 76 -11.02 7.98 -4.90
N LEU A 77 -11.40 6.81 -5.42
CA LEU A 77 -12.69 6.19 -5.11
C LEU A 77 -12.86 5.95 -3.60
N ILE A 78 -11.88 5.31 -2.96
CA ILE A 78 -11.92 5.07 -1.50
C ILE A 78 -11.99 6.39 -0.75
N ARG A 79 -11.15 7.35 -1.13
CA ARG A 79 -11.11 8.69 -0.50
C ARG A 79 -12.47 9.37 -0.56
N ASP A 80 -13.09 9.40 -1.74
CA ASP A 80 -14.28 10.20 -2.00
C ASP A 80 -15.54 9.53 -1.44
N GLU A 81 -15.62 8.20 -1.46
CA GLU A 81 -16.73 7.43 -0.86
C GLU A 81 -16.73 7.55 0.68
N TYR A 82 -15.56 7.40 1.30
CA TYR A 82 -15.42 7.39 2.77
C TYR A 82 -14.99 8.73 3.38
N LYS A 83 -14.89 9.79 2.58
CA LYS A 83 -14.55 11.17 3.01
C LYS A 83 -13.20 11.25 3.74
N LEU A 84 -12.20 10.52 3.24
CA LEU A 84 -10.85 10.49 3.81
C LEU A 84 -10.00 11.68 3.33
N GLY A 85 -8.97 12.00 4.11
CA GLY A 85 -7.88 12.85 3.62
C GLY A 85 -6.95 12.08 2.66
N PRO A 86 -6.01 12.75 1.96
CA PRO A 86 -5.07 12.07 1.06
C PRO A 86 -4.31 10.94 1.74
N ILE A 87 -4.05 9.85 1.00
CA ILE A 87 -3.21 8.76 1.46
C ILE A 87 -1.77 9.24 1.66
N THR A 88 -1.16 8.78 2.74
CA THR A 88 0.23 9.04 3.13
C THR A 88 0.83 7.74 3.68
N PRO A 89 2.16 7.66 3.77
CA PRO A 89 2.84 6.52 4.41
C PRO A 89 2.44 6.23 5.86
N ARG A 90 1.69 7.11 6.54
CA ARG A 90 1.31 6.97 7.96
C ARG A 90 -0.20 6.86 8.24
N ASN A 91 -1.07 7.15 7.27
CA ASN A 91 -2.53 7.16 7.44
C ASN A 91 -3.25 6.19 6.47
N PHE A 92 -2.54 5.18 5.97
CA PHE A 92 -3.07 4.28 4.95
C PHE A 92 -4.00 3.20 5.52
N TYR A 93 -4.11 3.04 6.84
CA TYR A 93 -4.95 2.00 7.46
C TYR A 93 -6.43 2.08 7.04
N ASP A 94 -6.99 3.29 6.90
CA ASP A 94 -8.36 3.46 6.42
C ASP A 94 -8.48 3.05 4.95
N TYR A 95 -7.47 3.38 4.13
CA TYR A 95 -7.42 2.97 2.72
C TYR A 95 -7.32 1.45 2.57
N MET A 96 -6.53 0.80 3.43
CA MET A 96 -6.43 -0.65 3.51
C MET A 96 -7.76 -1.29 3.95
N THR A 97 -8.46 -0.69 4.90
CA THR A 97 -9.73 -1.23 5.41
C THR A 97 -10.87 -1.10 4.40
N TYR A 98 -10.95 0.05 3.72
CA TYR A 98 -12.10 0.41 2.90
C TYR A 98 -11.99 0.00 1.43
N GLY A 99 -10.80 -0.38 0.93
CA GLY A 99 -10.64 -0.69 -0.49
C GLY A 99 -11.50 -1.84 -1.01
N TYR A 100 -11.79 -2.86 -0.21
CA TYR A 100 -12.76 -3.91 -0.56
C TYR A 100 -14.22 -3.50 -0.34
N GLN A 101 -14.48 -2.40 0.36
CA GLN A 101 -15.82 -2.02 0.80
C GLN A 101 -16.51 -1.02 -0.13
N VAL A 102 -15.78 -0.45 -1.11
CA VAL A 102 -16.33 0.53 -2.06
C VAL A 102 -17.53 -0.01 -2.83
N ASN A 103 -18.60 0.76 -2.88
CA ASN A 103 -19.86 0.40 -3.54
C ASN A 103 -20.10 1.22 -4.80
N THR A 104 -19.42 2.36 -4.95
CA THR A 104 -19.52 3.26 -6.10
C THR A 104 -18.40 3.01 -7.13
N GLY A 105 -18.39 3.76 -8.23
CA GLY A 105 -17.35 3.65 -9.27
C GLY A 105 -17.57 2.52 -10.29
N THR A 106 -16.65 2.44 -11.26
CA THR A 106 -16.59 1.39 -12.28
C THR A 106 -15.96 0.12 -11.72
N GLU A 107 -16.17 -1.02 -12.37
CA GLU A 107 -15.52 -2.29 -12.02
C GLU A 107 -13.98 -2.15 -11.99
N GLU A 108 -13.40 -1.42 -12.95
CA GLU A 108 -11.96 -1.13 -12.98
C GLU A 108 -11.49 -0.38 -11.73
N SER A 109 -12.18 0.71 -11.35
CA SER A 109 -11.82 1.48 -10.14
C SER A 109 -12.01 0.66 -8.85
N LYS A 110 -12.99 -0.24 -8.81
CA LYS A 110 -13.18 -1.18 -7.69
C LYS A 110 -12.06 -2.22 -7.62
N ASN A 111 -11.63 -2.75 -8.77
CA ASN A 111 -10.49 -3.66 -8.84
C ASN A 111 -9.19 -2.96 -8.41
N GLN A 112 -8.99 -1.70 -8.80
CA GLN A 112 -7.88 -0.91 -8.27
C GLN A 112 -7.98 -0.72 -6.74
N ALA A 113 -9.16 -0.40 -6.20
CA ALA A 113 -9.36 -0.22 -4.76
C ALA A 113 -9.10 -1.53 -3.97
N ALA A 114 -9.48 -2.68 -4.53
CA ALA A 114 -9.14 -3.99 -3.99
C ALA A 114 -7.62 -4.22 -3.99
N PHE A 115 -6.94 -3.92 -5.09
CA PHE A 115 -5.47 -4.05 -5.17
C PHE A 115 -4.74 -3.08 -4.21
N VAL A 116 -5.24 -1.86 -4.04
CA VAL A 116 -4.76 -0.91 -3.02
C VAL A 116 -4.77 -1.56 -1.64
N THR A 117 -5.85 -2.27 -1.28
CA THR A 117 -5.91 -2.98 0.00
C THR A 117 -4.82 -4.04 0.11
N GLN A 118 -4.62 -4.86 -0.92
CA GLN A 118 -3.63 -5.93 -0.93
C GLN A 118 -2.20 -5.41 -0.82
N VAL A 119 -1.87 -4.32 -1.52
CA VAL A 119 -0.56 -3.68 -1.42
C VAL A 119 -0.34 -3.13 -0.01
N LEU A 120 -1.34 -2.47 0.57
CA LEU A 120 -1.19 -1.87 1.90
C LEU A 120 -1.03 -2.91 3.02
N ASP A 121 -1.65 -4.10 2.87
CA ASP A 121 -1.49 -5.24 3.79
C ASP A 121 -0.05 -5.79 3.80
N ILE A 122 0.64 -5.77 2.66
CA ILE A 122 2.07 -6.13 2.59
C ILE A 122 2.96 -4.96 3.03
N TYR A 123 2.57 -3.73 2.69
CA TYR A 123 3.32 -2.51 3.03
C TYR A 123 3.45 -2.34 4.54
N GLU A 124 2.38 -2.57 5.30
CA GLU A 124 2.40 -2.42 6.77
C GLU A 124 3.46 -3.29 7.44
N ASN A 125 3.77 -4.45 6.86
CA ASN A 125 4.72 -5.40 7.42
C ASN A 125 6.14 -4.86 7.49
N SER A 126 6.46 -3.82 6.71
CA SER A 126 7.82 -3.25 6.63
C SER A 126 8.13 -2.26 7.75
N TYR A 127 7.15 -1.85 8.56
CA TYR A 127 7.29 -0.74 9.50
C TYR A 127 6.69 -1.05 10.86
N ASP A 128 7.30 -0.49 11.90
CA ASP A 128 6.69 -0.39 13.22
C ASP A 128 5.97 0.96 13.31
N PHE A 129 4.69 0.96 12.98
CA PHE A 129 3.80 2.04 13.35
C PHE A 129 3.43 1.80 14.81
N ASP A 130 3.92 2.63 15.73
CA ASP A 130 3.58 2.55 17.15
C ASP A 130 2.07 2.32 17.30
N LYS A 131 1.69 1.14 17.81
CA LYS A 131 0.31 0.76 18.14
C LYS A 131 -0.09 1.29 19.51
#